data_AF-A0A2N1D0H6-F1
#
_entry.id   AF-A0A2N1D0H6-F1
#
_cell.length_a   1.000
_cell.length_b   1.000
_cell.length_c   1.000
_cell.angle_alpha   90.00
_cell.angle_beta   90.00
_cell.angle_gamma   90.00
#
_symmetry.space_group_name_H-M   'P 1'
#
loop_
_entity.id
_entity.type
_entity.pdbx_description
1 polymer ?
#
loop_
_entity_poly.entity_id
_entity_poly.type
_entity_poly.pdbx_seq_one_letter_code
_entity_poly.pdbx_strand_id
1 'polypeptide(L)'
;MIKKKSTTASGLLNTLEKHSETALNDAQRVRIAKKKYLMANKEEILQAVAEGYNYPIIAEAATIELLKTGVTKEFVVTNKEGEEVSRETKYRGPEVREFCEAIDA
;
A
#
# COMPACT_ATOMS: atom_id res chain seq x y z
N MET A 1 23.77 -0.87 -37.57
CA MET A 1 22.35 -0.90 -37.11
C MET A 1 22.28 -1.57 -35.75
N ILE A 2 22.11 -0.79 -34.68
CA ILE A 2 21.86 -1.34 -33.34
C ILE A 2 20.38 -1.73 -33.30
N LYS A 3 20.09 -3.04 -33.23
CA LYS A 3 18.72 -3.56 -33.01
C LYS A 3 18.26 -3.05 -31.64
N LYS A 4 17.41 -2.02 -31.60
CA LYS A 4 16.70 -1.61 -30.39
C LYS A 4 15.79 -2.78 -29.99
N LYS A 5 16.15 -3.51 -28.93
CA LYS A 5 15.25 -4.48 -28.31
C LYS A 5 14.00 -3.71 -27.87
N SER A 6 12.87 -4.06 -28.48
CA SER A 6 11.55 -3.62 -28.04
C SER A 6 11.30 -4.20 -26.64
N THR A 7 11.67 -3.45 -25.61
CA THR A 7 11.16 -3.68 -24.25
C THR A 7 9.70 -3.27 -24.27
N THR A 8 8.81 -4.25 -24.25
CA THR A 8 7.38 -4.02 -24.00
C THR A 8 7.23 -3.27 -22.67
N ALA A 9 6.22 -2.39 -22.57
CA ALA A 9 5.98 -1.58 -21.37
C ALA A 9 5.90 -2.41 -20.08
N SER A 10 5.37 -3.64 -20.17
CA SER A 10 5.33 -4.62 -19.08
C SER A 10 6.71 -5.04 -18.55
N GLY A 11 7.70 -5.26 -19.44
CA GLY A 11 9.06 -5.61 -19.04
C GLY A 11 9.82 -4.42 -18.41
N LEU A 12 9.52 -3.21 -18.88
CA LEU A 12 10.09 -1.98 -18.33
C LEU A 12 9.54 -1.70 -16.92
N LEU A 13 8.23 -1.86 -16.72
CA LEU A 13 7.56 -1.72 -15.42
C LEU A 13 8.13 -2.69 -14.37
N ASN A 14 8.24 -3.98 -14.70
CA ASN A 14 8.83 -4.97 -13.79
C ASN A 14 10.28 -4.64 -13.40
N THR A 15 11.05 -4.03 -14.31
CA THR A 15 12.44 -3.66 -14.04
C THR A 15 12.51 -2.43 -13.12
N LEU A 16 11.61 -1.45 -13.32
CA LEU A 16 11.48 -0.26 -12.47
C LEU A 16 10.95 -0.61 -11.08
N GLU A 17 10.03 -1.56 -10.97
CA GLU A 17 9.53 -2.07 -9.69
C GLU A 17 10.66 -2.73 -8.90
N LYS A 18 11.42 -3.65 -9.51
CA LYS A 18 12.58 -4.30 -8.85
C LYS A 18 13.67 -3.32 -8.43
N HIS A 19 13.97 -2.31 -9.26
CA HIS A 19 14.97 -1.31 -8.90
C HIS A 19 14.49 -0.42 -7.74
N SER A 20 13.22 -0.04 -7.76
CA SER A 20 12.60 0.70 -6.66
C SER A 20 12.56 -0.13 -5.38
N GLU A 21 12.23 -1.43 -5.46
CA GLU A 21 12.31 -2.35 -4.32
C GLU A 21 13.69 -2.44 -3.69
N THR A 22 14.79 -2.09 -4.37
CA THR A 22 16.12 -1.99 -3.75
C THR A 22 16.44 -0.62 -3.16
N ALA A 23 15.77 0.44 -3.61
CA ALA A 23 16.02 1.82 -3.20
C ALA A 23 15.03 2.36 -2.14
N LEU A 24 13.89 1.69 -1.95
CA LEU A 24 12.84 2.14 -1.03
C LEU A 24 13.17 1.74 0.41
N ASN A 25 13.00 2.68 1.32
CA ASN A 25 13.01 2.40 2.76
C ASN A 25 11.71 1.68 3.19
N ASP A 26 11.71 1.11 4.39
CA ASP A 26 10.59 0.31 4.89
C ASP A 26 9.27 1.10 4.94
N ALA A 27 9.32 2.37 5.33
CA ALA A 27 8.15 3.24 5.33
C ALA A 27 7.52 3.38 3.93
N GLN A 28 8.35 3.54 2.90
CA GLN A 28 7.90 3.62 1.52
C GLN A 28 7.35 2.29 1.01
N ARG A 29 8.00 1.17 1.37
CA ARG A 29 7.52 -0.18 1.03
C ARG A 29 6.16 -0.46 1.65
N VAL A 30 5.99 -0.17 2.94
CA VAL A 30 4.72 -0.30 3.66
C VAL A 30 3.65 0.55 2.99
N ARG A 31 3.95 1.80 2.65
CA ARG A 31 3.01 2.69 1.95
C ARG A 31 2.58 2.12 0.59
N ILE A 32 3.50 1.54 -0.18
CA ILE A 32 3.20 0.92 -1.48
C ILE A 32 2.37 -0.35 -1.29
N ALA A 33 2.74 -1.21 -0.34
CA ALA A 33 2.00 -2.42 -0.01
C ALA A 33 0.55 -2.09 0.40
N LYS A 34 0.36 -1.07 1.24
CA LYS A 34 -0.96 -0.57 1.61
C LYS A 34 -1.79 -0.13 0.39
N LYS A 35 -1.19 0.61 -0.54
CA LYS A 35 -1.91 1.05 -1.74
C LYS A 35 -2.25 -0.13 -2.66
N LYS A 36 -1.30 -1.05 -2.88
CA LYS A 36 -1.52 -2.26 -3.68
C LYS A 36 -2.66 -3.11 -3.09
N TYR A 37 -2.68 -3.29 -1.77
CA TYR A 37 -3.73 -4.03 -1.09
C TYR A 37 -5.11 -3.40 -1.24
N LEU A 38 -5.27 -2.09 -0.98
CA LEU A 38 -6.58 -1.44 -1.11
C LEU A 38 -7.11 -1.55 -2.55
N MET A 39 -6.25 -1.33 -3.54
CA MET A 39 -6.63 -1.44 -4.95
C MET A 39 -7.01 -2.88 -5.35
N ALA A 40 -6.26 -3.87 -4.87
CA ALA A 40 -6.52 -5.28 -5.17
C ALA A 40 -7.83 -5.78 -4.55
N ASN A 41 -8.24 -5.23 -3.40
CA ASN A 41 -9.43 -5.63 -2.65
C ASN A 41 -10.54 -4.57 -2.72
N LYS A 42 -10.54 -3.73 -3.76
CA LYS A 42 -11.48 -2.61 -3.91
C LYS A 42 -12.94 -3.04 -3.75
N GLU A 43 -13.34 -4.10 -4.45
CA GLU A 43 -14.74 -4.54 -4.49
C GLU A 43 -15.22 -5.03 -3.12
N GLU A 44 -14.39 -5.82 -2.43
CA GLU A 44 -14.70 -6.31 -1.07
C GLU A 44 -14.81 -5.18 -0.06
N ILE A 45 -13.92 -4.18 -0.14
CA ILE A 45 -13.94 -3.01 0.74
C ILE A 45 -15.22 -2.19 0.52
N LEU A 46 -15.59 -1.92 -0.73
CA LEU A 46 -16.81 -1.16 -1.06
C LEU A 46 -18.06 -1.94 -0.66
N GLN A 47 -18.07 -3.25 -0.85
CA GLN A 47 -19.16 -4.12 -0.40
C GLN A 47 -19.34 -4.07 1.13
N ALA A 48 -18.24 -4.12 1.90
CA ALA A 48 -18.31 -3.98 3.36
C ALA A 48 -18.88 -2.62 3.80
N VAL A 49 -18.53 -1.53 3.10
CA VAL A 49 -19.13 -0.22 3.35
C VAL A 49 -20.63 -0.24 3.05
N ALA A 50 -21.04 -0.83 1.92
CA ALA A 50 -22.44 -0.95 1.53
C ALA A 50 -23.27 -1.79 2.51
N GLU A 51 -22.65 -2.77 3.16
CA GLU A 51 -23.25 -3.58 4.23
C GLU A 51 -23.32 -2.85 5.60
N GLY A 52 -22.76 -1.65 5.70
CA GLY A 52 -22.84 -0.80 6.89
C GLY A 52 -21.70 -1.00 7.89
N TYR A 53 -20.63 -1.70 7.53
CA TYR A 53 -19.44 -1.75 8.39
C TYR A 53 -18.77 -0.38 8.44
N ASN A 54 -18.33 0.01 9.64
CA ASN A 54 -17.62 1.29 9.80
C ASN A 54 -16.16 1.19 9.35
N TYR A 55 -15.59 2.32 8.93
CA TYR A 55 -14.21 2.37 8.42
C TYR A 55 -13.13 1.87 9.40
N PRO A 56 -13.23 2.09 10.73
CA PRO A 56 -12.29 1.50 11.68
C PRO A 56 -12.25 -0.05 11.63
N ILE A 57 -13.40 -0.72 11.59
CA ILE A 57 -13.47 -2.19 11.52
C ILE A 57 -12.87 -2.70 10.22
N ILE A 58 -13.20 -2.05 9.09
CA ILE A 58 -12.64 -2.41 7.78
C ILE A 58 -11.11 -2.23 7.78
N ALA A 59 -10.61 -1.16 8.41
CA ALA A 59 -9.17 -0.90 8.54
C ALA A 59 -8.45 -1.97 9.38
N GLU A 60 -9.07 -2.46 10.46
CA GLU A 60 -8.52 -3.56 11.27
C GLU A 60 -8.43 -4.85 10.46
N ALA A 61 -9.51 -5.24 9.77
CA ALA A 61 -9.52 -6.42 8.91
C ALA A 61 -8.48 -6.32 7.78
N ALA A 62 -8.43 -5.18 7.08
CA ALA A 62 -7.43 -4.92 6.05
C ALA A 62 -5.99 -4.96 6.59
N THR A 63 -5.77 -4.52 7.83
CA THR A 63 -4.46 -4.61 8.48
C THR A 63 -4.07 -6.07 8.71
N ILE A 64 -4.98 -6.89 9.23
CA ILE A 64 -4.73 -8.32 9.47
C ILE A 64 -4.36 -9.03 8.17
N GLU A 65 -5.15 -8.84 7.10
CA GLU A 65 -4.88 -9.45 5.80
C GLU A 65 -3.58 -8.95 5.18
N LEU A 66 -3.31 -7.64 5.24
CA LEU A 66 -2.05 -7.08 4.76
C LEU A 66 -0.85 -7.71 5.47
N LEU A 67 -0.90 -7.91 6.79
CA LEU A 67 0.20 -8.50 7.54
C LEU A 67 0.44 -9.98 7.20
N LYS A 68 -0.56 -10.70 6.67
CA LYS A 68 -0.37 -12.08 6.14
C LYS A 68 0.47 -12.11 4.86
N THR A 69 0.61 -11.00 4.15
CA THR A 69 1.43 -10.91 2.93
C THR A 69 2.93 -10.86 3.18
N GLY A 70 3.35 -10.82 4.45
CA GLY A 70 4.77 -10.73 4.82
C GLY A 70 5.34 -9.31 4.79
N VAL A 71 4.49 -8.29 4.65
CA VAL A 71 4.93 -6.90 4.85
C VAL A 71 5.47 -6.71 6.27
N THR A 72 6.49 -5.87 6.41
CA THR A 72 7.07 -5.49 7.70
C THR A 72 6.00 -4.99 8.67
N LYS A 73 6.00 -5.54 9.91
CA LYS A 73 5.03 -5.19 10.96
C LYS A 73 5.32 -3.85 11.62
N GLU A 74 6.60 -3.49 11.74
CA GLU A 74 7.04 -2.24 12.34
C GLU A 74 8.20 -1.65 11.53
N PHE A 75 8.17 -0.34 11.30
CA PHE A 75 9.18 0.36 10.52
C PHE A 75 9.57 1.66 11.19
N VAL A 76 10.82 2.08 10.97
CA VAL A 76 11.34 3.33 11.50
C VAL A 76 10.98 4.48 10.56
N VAL A 77 10.53 5.59 11.15
CA VAL A 77 10.38 6.87 10.46
C VAL A 77 11.10 7.95 11.24
N THR A 78 11.62 8.95 10.53
CA THR A 78 12.11 10.18 11.14
C THR A 78 10.93 11.11 11.42
N ASN A 79 10.77 11.53 12.68
CA ASN A 79 9.74 12.50 13.06
C ASN A 79 10.12 13.93 12.61
N LYS A 80 9.28 14.93 12.90
CA LYS A 80 9.53 16.34 12.53
C LYS A 80 10.71 16.96 13.27
N GLU A 81 11.14 16.34 14.37
CA GLU A 81 12.25 16.78 15.22
C GLU A 81 13.58 16.12 14.81
N GLY A 82 13.55 15.23 13.82
CA GLY A 82 14.73 14.51 13.31
C GLY A 82 15.01 13.19 14.03
N GLU A 83 14.15 12.76 14.95
CA GLU A 83 14.35 11.53 15.72
C GLU A 83 13.76 10.31 15.01
N GLU A 84 14.45 9.17 15.12
CA GLU A 84 13.98 7.88 14.65
C GLU A 84 12.94 7.31 15.63
N VAL A 85 11.72 7.07 15.14
CA VAL A 85 10.64 6.46 15.90
C VAL A 85 10.11 5.22 15.20
N SER A 86 9.91 4.13 15.95
CA SER A 86 9.24 2.93 15.43
C SER A 86 7.74 3.20 15.26
N ARG A 87 7.18 2.69 14.17
CA ARG A 87 5.77 2.78 13.82
C ARG A 87 5.25 1.43 13.39
N GLU A 88 4.06 1.09 13.86
CA GLU A 88 3.33 -0.09 13.40
C GLU A 88 2.76 0.10 11.99
N THR A 89 2.84 -0.96 11.19
CA THR A 89 2.09 -1.11 9.95
C THR A 89 0.63 -1.40 10.26
N LYS A 90 -0.21 -0.39 10.06
CA LYS A 90 -1.67 -0.52 10.15
C LYS A 90 -2.39 0.45 9.25
N TYR A 91 -3.61 0.10 8.85
CA TYR A 91 -4.58 1.06 8.35
C TYR A 91 -5.26 1.79 9.50
N ARG A 92 -5.66 3.02 9.23
CA ARG A 92 -6.57 3.80 10.07
C ARG A 92 -7.87 3.99 9.30
N GLY A 93 -8.98 4.11 10.04
CA GLY A 93 -10.30 4.38 9.44
C GLY A 93 -10.31 5.52 8.40
N PRO A 94 -9.67 6.68 8.66
CA PRO A 94 -9.59 7.75 7.66
C PRO A 94 -8.94 7.35 6.34
N GLU A 95 -7.92 6.48 6.36
CA GLU A 95 -7.25 6.04 5.12
C GLU A 95 -8.17 5.18 4.25
N VAL A 96 -9.02 4.36 4.87
CA VAL A 96 -10.03 3.56 4.16
C VAL A 96 -11.12 4.47 3.61
N ARG A 97 -11.59 5.44 4.40
CA ARG A 97 -12.59 6.42 3.95
C ARG A 97 -12.09 7.22 2.74
N GLU A 98 -10.89 7.79 2.82
CA GLU A 98 -10.28 8.57 1.73
C GLU A 98 -10.13 7.73 0.45
N PHE A 99 -9.81 6.43 0.60
CA PHE A 99 -9.75 5.50 -0.53
C PHE A 99 -11.12 5.30 -1.19
N CYS A 100 -12.17 5.06 -0.41
CA CYS A 100 -13.54 4.91 -0.94
C CYS A 100 -14.02 6.19 -1.62
N GLU A 101 -13.85 7.35 -0.97
CA GLU A 101 -14.24 8.66 -1.52
C GLU A 101 -13.52 8.99 -2.83
N ALA A 102 -12.25 8.61 -2.99
CA ALA A 102 -11.48 8.83 -4.21
C ALA A 102 -11.91 7.93 -5.39
N ILE A 103 -12.61 6.85 -5.12
CA ILE A 103 -13.09 5.90 -6.15
C ILE A 103 -14.48 6.27 -6.66
N ASP A 104 -15.32 6.85 -5.78
CA ASP A 104 -16.67 7.28 -6.13
C ASP A 104 -16.72 8.64 -6.85
N ALA A 105 -15.59 9.37 -6.90
CA ALA A 105 -15.43 10.67 -7.56
C ALA A 105 -15.10 10.55 -9.05
#